data_AF-A0A6L3EW99-F1
#
_entry.id   AF-A0A6L3EW99-F1
#
_cell.length_a   1.000
_cell.length_b   1.000
_cell.length_c   1.000
_cell.angle_alpha   90.00
_cell.angle_beta   90.00
_cell.angle_gamma   90.00
#
_symmetry.space_group_name_H-M   'P 1'
#
loop_
_entity.id
_entity.type
_entity.pdbx_description
1 polymer ?
#
loop_
_entity_poly.entity_id
_entity_poly.type
_entity_poly.pdbx_seq_one_letter_code
_entity_poly.pdbx_strand_id
1 'polypeptide(L)'
;MIWSNMIENGRLAQSGAIAGAASAFAFAVIHDIFISDIWFSLLIMMAAGAICGLCVSWSFRRLIAEPSLKSWLVYNLLYDGMFVLLGVVSVLFFEPVTTMAALVAANGPPNALILQALPVTAVFTLGMAIGITLLYSGHHTRRSACFGAVLLTCFALMLLLGLNVSVIGLVKIPYGSLYLIIEMFVLIFLINAVYVVVFLILNALPLQLIR
;
A
#
# COMPACT_ATOMS: atom_id res chain seq x y z
N MET A 1 22.59 -6.17 -14.50
CA MET A 1 23.12 -4.82 -14.75
C MET A 1 22.26 -3.71 -14.14
N ILE A 2 20.93 -3.71 -14.29
CA ILE A 2 20.04 -2.68 -13.70
C ILE A 2 20.11 -2.67 -12.15
N TRP A 3 20.16 -3.85 -11.52
CA TRP A 3 20.12 -3.99 -10.06
C TRP A 3 21.41 -3.63 -9.32
N SER A 4 22.59 -3.85 -9.93
CA SER A 4 23.88 -3.48 -9.33
C SER A 4 24.02 -1.95 -9.17
N ASN A 5 23.51 -1.17 -10.13
CA ASN A 5 23.57 0.29 -10.10
C ASN A 5 22.59 0.94 -9.11
N MET A 6 21.57 0.21 -8.64
CA MET A 6 20.55 0.73 -7.72
C MET A 6 21.02 0.80 -6.25
N ILE A 7 21.94 -0.08 -5.86
CA ILE A 7 22.35 -0.26 -4.46
C ILE A 7 23.26 0.88 -3.98
N GLU A 8 24.00 1.53 -4.88
CA GLU A 8 25.11 2.43 -4.51
C GLU A 8 24.68 3.87 -4.15
N ASN A 9 23.55 4.40 -4.63
CA ASN A 9 23.39 5.87 -4.72
C ASN A 9 22.16 6.52 -4.06
N GLY A 10 21.48 5.88 -3.10
CA GLY A 10 20.30 6.49 -2.42
C GLY A 10 19.05 6.68 -3.32
N ARG A 11 19.20 6.42 -4.63
CA ARG A 11 18.19 6.49 -5.69
C ARG A 11 16.94 5.65 -5.42
N LEU A 12 17.09 4.48 -4.78
CA LEU A 12 15.96 3.60 -4.45
C LEU A 12 14.87 4.29 -3.63
N ALA A 13 15.25 5.11 -2.63
CA ALA A 13 14.29 5.82 -1.78
C ALA A 13 13.57 6.91 -2.57
N GLN A 14 14.32 7.70 -3.36
CA GLN A 14 13.76 8.75 -4.21
C GLN A 14 12.85 8.19 -5.30
N SER A 15 13.28 7.15 -6.02
CA SER A 15 12.45 6.47 -7.01
C SER A 15 11.20 5.87 -6.38
N GLY A 16 11.30 5.34 -5.17
CA GLY A 16 10.13 4.88 -4.40
C GLY A 16 9.16 6.02 -4.11
N ALA A 17 9.64 7.16 -3.63
CA ALA A 17 8.80 8.31 -3.36
C ALA A 17 8.10 8.84 -4.63
N ILE A 18 8.85 9.01 -5.72
CA ILE A 18 8.30 9.49 -7.00
C ILE A 18 7.29 8.49 -7.57
N ALA A 19 7.63 7.20 -7.58
CA ALA A 19 6.72 6.16 -8.04
C ALA A 19 5.44 6.11 -7.20
N GLY A 20 5.55 6.28 -5.88
CA GLY A 20 4.41 6.35 -4.98
C GLY A 20 3.50 7.55 -5.26
N ALA A 21 4.08 8.74 -5.46
CA ALA A 21 3.33 9.93 -5.84
C ALA A 21 2.65 9.77 -7.22
N ALA A 22 3.36 9.22 -8.20
CA ALA A 22 2.82 8.95 -9.53
C ALA A 22 1.68 7.93 -9.49
N SER A 23 1.80 6.92 -8.62
CA SER A 23 0.76 5.93 -8.38
C SER A 23 -0.50 6.54 -7.77
N ALA A 24 -0.36 7.47 -6.83
CA ALA A 24 -1.49 8.22 -6.26
C ALA A 24 -2.12 9.19 -7.27
N PHE A 25 -1.32 9.80 -8.15
CA PHE A 25 -1.83 10.60 -9.26
C PHE A 25 -2.64 9.73 -10.24
N ALA A 26 -2.12 8.56 -10.61
CA ALA A 26 -2.85 7.61 -11.46
C ALA A 26 -4.16 7.18 -10.80
N PHE A 27 -4.15 6.91 -9.49
CA PHE A 27 -5.36 6.64 -8.73
C PHE A 27 -6.39 7.76 -8.87
N ALA A 28 -5.99 9.03 -8.69
CA ALA A 28 -6.90 10.17 -8.85
C ALA A 28 -7.52 10.23 -10.25
N VAL A 29 -6.73 10.01 -11.30
CA VAL A 29 -7.21 9.98 -12.69
C VAL A 29 -8.21 8.84 -12.92
N ILE A 30 -7.88 7.63 -12.45
CA ILE A 30 -8.78 6.47 -12.59
C ILE A 30 -10.07 6.71 -11.82
N HIS A 31 -9.97 7.25 -10.61
CA HIS A 31 -11.12 7.54 -9.76
C HIS A 31 -12.03 8.60 -10.40
N ASP A 32 -11.47 9.64 -11.01
CA ASP A 32 -12.23 10.67 -11.74
C ASP A 32 -12.99 10.09 -12.94
N ILE A 33 -12.37 9.16 -13.68
CA ILE A 33 -12.98 8.53 -14.86
C ILE A 33 -14.09 7.54 -14.47
N PHE A 34 -13.90 6.75 -13.40
CA PHE A 34 -14.74 5.58 -13.12
C PHE A 34 -15.63 5.70 -11.87
N ILE A 35 -15.27 6.54 -10.89
CA ILE A 35 -15.94 6.56 -9.58
C ILE A 35 -16.47 7.96 -9.25
N SER A 36 -15.59 8.91 -8.95
CA SER A 36 -15.94 10.29 -8.66
C SER A 36 -14.73 11.22 -8.72
N ASP A 37 -14.97 12.51 -8.91
CA ASP A 37 -13.94 13.55 -8.79
C ASP A 37 -13.38 13.59 -7.36
N ILE A 38 -12.08 13.33 -7.22
CA ILE A 38 -11.33 13.44 -5.96
C ILE A 38 -10.12 14.39 -6.08
N TRP A 39 -10.10 15.25 -7.11
CA TRP A 39 -8.99 16.17 -7.41
C TRP A 39 -8.69 17.11 -6.25
N PHE A 40 -9.70 17.46 -5.44
CA PHE A 40 -9.53 18.30 -4.24
C PHE A 40 -8.55 17.69 -3.22
N SER A 41 -8.39 16.37 -3.19
CA SER A 41 -7.50 15.64 -2.26
C SER A 41 -6.14 15.29 -2.85
N LEU A 42 -5.89 15.65 -4.12
CA LEU A 42 -4.74 15.19 -4.91
C LEU A 42 -3.41 15.40 -4.17
N LEU A 43 -3.14 16.60 -3.66
CA LEU A 43 -1.85 16.91 -3.04
C LEU A 43 -1.57 16.03 -1.81
N ILE A 44 -2.58 15.82 -0.97
CA ILE A 44 -2.47 15.00 0.24
C ILE A 44 -2.29 13.53 -0.15
N MET A 45 -3.04 13.04 -1.15
CA MET A 45 -2.89 11.67 -1.66
C MET A 45 -1.52 11.44 -2.28
N MET A 46 -1.00 12.39 -3.05
CA MET A 46 0.35 12.29 -3.63
C MET A 46 1.43 12.26 -2.54
N ALA A 47 1.28 13.06 -1.48
CA ALA A 47 2.19 13.01 -0.34
C ALA A 47 2.11 11.67 0.40
N ALA A 48 0.90 11.15 0.64
CA ALA A 48 0.68 9.83 1.23
C ALA A 48 1.30 8.72 0.36
N GLY A 49 1.06 8.77 -0.95
CA GLY A 49 1.66 7.86 -1.93
C GLY A 49 3.18 7.91 -1.89
N ALA A 50 3.78 9.11 -1.84
CA ALA A 50 5.23 9.27 -1.73
C ALA A 50 5.80 8.65 -0.44
N ILE A 51 5.13 8.85 0.69
CA ILE A 51 5.53 8.26 1.98
C ILE A 51 5.46 6.73 1.91
N CYS A 52 4.36 6.16 1.41
CA CYS A 52 4.20 4.72 1.23
C CYS A 52 5.27 4.16 0.30
N GLY A 53 5.45 4.78 -0.88
CA GLY A 53 6.41 4.33 -1.88
C GLY A 53 7.86 4.41 -1.39
N LEU A 54 8.21 5.43 -0.61
CA LEU A 54 9.50 5.54 0.07
C LEU A 54 9.69 4.43 1.11
N CYS A 55 8.68 4.15 1.94
CA CYS A 55 8.79 3.10 2.95
C CYS A 55 8.98 1.73 2.30
N VAL A 56 8.20 1.42 1.26
CA VAL A 56 8.29 0.15 0.52
C VAL A 56 9.67 -0.03 -0.10
N SER A 57 10.19 0.96 -0.84
CA SER A 57 11.50 0.82 -1.47
C SER A 57 12.65 0.80 -0.46
N TRP A 58 12.51 1.55 0.64
CA TRP A 58 13.49 1.59 1.71
C TRP A 58 13.57 0.28 2.49
N SER A 59 12.42 -0.29 2.86
CA SER A 59 12.36 -1.58 3.54
C SER A 59 12.84 -2.71 2.64
N PHE A 60 12.48 -2.71 1.35
CA PHE A 60 12.99 -3.66 0.37
C PHE A 60 14.52 -3.66 0.31
N ARG A 61 15.15 -2.48 0.20
CA ARG A 61 16.62 -2.34 0.15
C ARG A 61 17.29 -2.90 1.40
N ARG A 62 16.65 -2.77 2.57
CA ARG A 62 17.19 -3.26 3.84
C ARG A 62 17.05 -4.77 3.98
N LEU A 63 15.96 -5.33 3.45
CA LEU A 63 15.57 -6.71 3.67
C LEU A 63 16.12 -7.67 2.63
N ILE A 64 16.26 -7.23 1.37
CA ILE A 64 16.64 -8.09 0.25
C ILE A 64 18.13 -7.93 -0.07
N ALA A 65 18.92 -8.94 0.30
CA ALA A 65 20.37 -8.95 0.08
C ALA A 65 20.76 -8.95 -1.41
N GLU A 66 19.99 -9.68 -2.24
CA GLU A 66 20.19 -9.75 -3.69
C GLU A 66 18.94 -9.22 -4.43
N PRO A 67 18.85 -7.89 -4.64
CA PRO A 67 17.75 -7.29 -5.37
C PRO A 67 17.65 -7.82 -6.81
N SER A 68 16.45 -8.22 -7.21
CA SER A 68 16.12 -8.69 -8.55
C SER A 68 14.69 -8.28 -8.91
N LEU A 69 14.34 -8.36 -10.19
CA LEU A 69 12.96 -8.07 -10.64
C LEU A 69 11.96 -9.00 -9.96
N LYS A 70 12.32 -10.29 -9.87
CA LYS A 70 11.48 -11.30 -9.21
C LYS A 70 11.29 -10.95 -7.73
N SER A 71 12.36 -10.67 -6.98
CA SER A 71 12.23 -10.33 -5.56
C SER A 71 11.46 -9.03 -5.33
N TRP A 72 11.61 -8.03 -6.21
CA TRP A 72 10.82 -6.80 -6.17
C TRP A 72 9.32 -7.04 -6.39
N LEU A 73 8.96 -7.80 -7.42
CA LEU A 73 7.58 -8.13 -7.73
C LEU A 73 6.93 -8.93 -6.59
N VAL A 74 7.62 -9.97 -6.11
CA VAL A 74 7.13 -10.78 -4.98
C VAL A 74 6.95 -9.93 -3.73
N TYR A 75 7.90 -9.04 -3.43
CA TYR A 75 7.82 -8.17 -2.25
C TYR A 75 6.61 -7.24 -2.29
N ASN A 76 6.32 -6.62 -3.44
CA ASN A 76 5.13 -5.78 -3.60
C ASN A 76 3.83 -6.60 -3.54
N LEU A 77 3.81 -7.78 -4.18
CA LEU A 77 2.65 -8.68 -4.12
C LEU A 77 2.31 -9.16 -2.69
N LEU A 78 3.30 -9.26 -1.80
CA LEU A 78 3.03 -9.57 -0.39
C LEU A 78 2.22 -8.46 0.30
N TYR A 79 2.44 -7.20 -0.05
CA TYR A 79 1.66 -6.08 0.48
C TYR A 79 0.26 -6.01 -0.14
N ASP A 80 0.11 -6.29 -1.43
CA ASP A 80 -1.23 -6.42 -2.04
C ASP A 80 -2.02 -7.56 -1.40
N GLY A 81 -1.37 -8.72 -1.23
CA GLY A 81 -1.96 -9.89 -0.57
C GLY A 81 -2.38 -9.59 0.86
N MET A 82 -1.63 -8.75 1.58
CA MET A 82 -2.02 -8.26 2.91
C MET A 82 -3.31 -7.46 2.87
N PHE A 83 -3.48 -6.53 1.92
CA PHE A 83 -4.73 -5.78 1.81
C PHE A 83 -5.91 -6.67 1.43
N VAL A 84 -5.71 -7.61 0.50
CA VAL A 84 -6.74 -8.60 0.14
C VAL A 84 -7.15 -9.42 1.37
N LEU A 85 -6.19 -9.96 2.10
CA LEU A 85 -6.45 -10.75 3.30
C LEU A 85 -7.12 -9.92 4.40
N LEU A 86 -6.71 -8.67 4.60
CA LEU A 86 -7.33 -7.75 5.55
C LEU A 86 -8.81 -7.51 5.20
N GLY A 87 -9.13 -7.27 3.94
CA GLY A 87 -10.51 -7.05 3.52
C GLY A 87 -11.36 -8.31 3.64
N VAL A 88 -10.81 -9.49 3.31
CA VAL A 88 -11.49 -10.78 3.53
C VAL A 88 -11.77 -10.98 5.02
N VAL A 89 -10.77 -10.79 5.89
CA VAL A 89 -10.95 -10.93 7.33
C VAL A 89 -11.94 -9.90 7.87
N SER A 90 -11.88 -8.65 7.41
CA SER A 90 -12.84 -7.61 7.77
C SER A 90 -14.27 -8.07 7.49
N VAL A 91 -14.55 -8.58 6.28
CA VAL A 91 -15.89 -9.06 5.88
C VAL A 91 -16.33 -10.30 6.67
N LEU A 92 -15.41 -11.20 7.01
CA LEU A 92 -15.75 -12.45 7.71
C LEU A 92 -15.92 -12.27 9.23
N PHE A 93 -15.20 -11.33 9.85
CA PHE A 93 -15.19 -11.17 11.30
C PHE A 93 -16.10 -10.06 11.80
N PHE A 94 -16.36 -9.02 11.00
CA PHE A 94 -17.21 -7.93 11.43
C PHE A 94 -18.68 -8.14 11.07
N GLU A 95 -19.54 -7.83 12.04
CA GLU A 95 -20.96 -7.62 11.77
C GLU A 95 -21.17 -6.17 11.29
N PRO A 96 -21.88 -5.95 10.17
CA PRO A 96 -22.13 -4.59 9.69
C PRO A 96 -22.91 -3.74 10.69
N VAL A 97 -22.39 -2.57 11.03
CA VAL A 97 -22.99 -1.64 12.01
C VAL A 97 -23.65 -0.42 11.35
N THR A 98 -23.40 -0.20 10.06
CA THR A 98 -24.01 0.88 9.27
C THR A 98 -24.30 0.43 7.85
N THR A 99 -25.01 1.25 7.08
CA THR A 99 -25.20 1.06 5.62
C THR A 99 -24.41 2.09 4.85
N MET A 100 -24.12 1.83 3.58
CA MET A 100 -23.45 2.82 2.72
C MET A 100 -24.23 4.15 2.64
N ALA A 101 -25.56 4.08 2.54
CA ALA A 101 -26.42 5.27 2.50
C ALA A 101 -26.33 6.10 3.78
N ALA A 102 -26.34 5.44 4.95
CA ALA A 102 -26.19 6.12 6.24
C ALA A 102 -24.79 6.73 6.42
N LEU A 103 -23.75 6.03 5.95
CA LEU A 103 -22.37 6.52 5.99
C LEU A 103 -22.19 7.80 5.15
N VAL A 104 -22.74 7.82 3.93
CA VAL A 104 -22.72 9.01 3.06
C VAL A 104 -23.54 10.15 3.66
N ALA A 105 -24.73 9.84 4.20
CA ALA A 105 -25.61 10.87 4.79
C ALA A 105 -25.00 11.57 6.02
N ALA A 106 -24.12 10.89 6.77
CA ALA A 106 -23.50 11.43 7.97
C ALA A 106 -22.52 12.59 7.69
N ASN A 107 -22.02 12.74 6.45
CA ASN A 107 -21.18 13.86 6.01
C ASN A 107 -20.07 14.28 6.99
N GLY A 108 -19.40 13.29 7.61
CA GLY A 108 -18.35 13.51 8.60
C GLY A 108 -17.39 12.32 8.71
N PRO A 109 -16.28 12.46 9.44
CA PRO A 109 -15.30 11.40 9.60
C PRO A 109 -15.92 10.20 10.33
N PRO A 110 -15.76 8.96 9.83
CA PRO A 110 -16.41 7.78 10.39
C PRO A 110 -15.66 7.24 11.61
N ASN A 111 -15.49 8.07 12.64
CA ASN A 111 -14.66 7.80 13.82
C ASN A 111 -15.02 6.48 14.51
N ALA A 112 -16.32 6.16 14.62
CA ALA A 112 -16.78 4.90 15.21
C ALA A 112 -16.31 3.68 14.41
N LEU A 113 -16.37 3.73 13.07
CA LEU A 113 -15.89 2.65 12.22
C LEU A 113 -14.38 2.50 12.31
N ILE A 114 -13.65 3.62 12.31
CA ILE A 114 -12.20 3.64 12.46
C ILE A 114 -11.80 2.96 13.77
N LEU A 115 -12.39 3.38 14.89
CA LEU A 115 -12.07 2.82 16.21
C LEU A 115 -12.35 1.31 16.29
N GLN A 116 -13.43 0.84 15.66
CA GLN A 116 -13.75 -0.60 15.61
C GLN A 116 -12.79 -1.40 14.70
N ALA A 117 -12.30 -0.80 13.63
CA ALA A 117 -11.39 -1.45 12.70
C ALA A 117 -9.93 -1.45 13.18
N LEU A 118 -9.54 -0.51 14.04
CA LEU A 118 -8.17 -0.36 14.56
C LEU A 118 -7.53 -1.66 15.10
N PRO A 119 -8.22 -2.49 15.92
CA PRO A 119 -7.61 -3.72 16.45
C PRO A 119 -7.20 -4.69 15.34
N VAL A 120 -8.06 -4.92 14.34
CA VAL A 120 -7.76 -5.81 13.21
C VAL A 120 -6.61 -5.22 12.39
N THR A 121 -6.64 -3.92 12.12
CA THR A 121 -5.56 -3.22 11.41
C THR A 121 -4.23 -3.31 12.14
N ALA A 122 -4.22 -3.17 13.47
CA ALA A 122 -3.02 -3.29 14.29
C ALA A 122 -2.46 -4.72 14.29
N VAL A 123 -3.32 -5.73 14.43
CA VAL A 123 -2.93 -7.15 14.36
C VAL A 123 -2.32 -7.48 13.01
N PHE A 124 -2.94 -7.05 11.91
CA PHE A 124 -2.40 -7.26 10.57
C PHE A 124 -1.08 -6.52 10.34
N THR A 125 -0.96 -5.28 10.82
CA THR A 125 0.27 -4.49 10.74
C THR A 125 1.44 -5.26 11.38
N LEU A 126 1.25 -5.74 12.60
CA LEU A 126 2.27 -6.49 13.34
C LEU A 126 2.52 -7.87 12.72
N GLY A 127 1.45 -8.60 12.41
CA GLY A 127 1.52 -9.94 11.83
C GLY A 127 2.28 -9.97 10.51
N MET A 128 2.01 -9.01 9.62
CA MET A 128 2.72 -8.88 8.36
C MET A 128 4.16 -8.43 8.53
N ALA A 129 4.42 -7.49 9.44
CA ALA A 129 5.79 -7.07 9.74
C ALA A 129 6.64 -8.25 10.23
N ILE A 130 6.07 -9.08 11.12
CA ILE A 130 6.70 -10.32 11.59
C ILE A 130 6.87 -11.30 10.42
N GLY A 131 5.80 -11.60 9.67
CA GLY A 131 5.81 -12.58 8.59
C GLY A 131 6.84 -12.26 7.49
N ILE A 132 6.81 -11.04 6.96
CA ILE A 132 7.77 -10.57 5.94
C ILE A 132 9.20 -10.63 6.50
N THR A 133 9.41 -10.18 7.74
CA THR A 133 10.74 -10.25 8.36
C THR A 133 11.20 -11.70 8.45
N LEU A 134 10.36 -12.63 8.90
CA LEU A 134 10.70 -14.06 9.02
C LEU A 134 11.02 -14.69 7.66
N LEU A 135 10.23 -14.37 6.63
CA LEU A 135 10.41 -14.92 5.28
C LEU A 135 11.76 -14.55 4.65
N TYR A 136 12.28 -13.36 4.97
CA TYR A 136 13.49 -12.84 4.32
C TYR A 136 14.74 -12.73 5.23
N SER A 137 14.62 -12.87 6.55
CA SER A 137 15.77 -12.74 7.48
C SER A 137 16.69 -13.97 7.55
N GLY A 138 16.72 -14.80 6.51
CA GLY A 138 17.24 -16.17 6.53
C GLY A 138 18.71 -16.36 6.89
N HIS A 139 19.61 -15.40 6.67
CA HIS A 139 21.02 -15.57 7.03
C HIS A 139 21.71 -14.22 7.27
N HIS A 140 22.28 -14.08 8.47
CA HIS A 140 23.27 -13.09 8.89
C HIS A 140 22.95 -11.58 8.71
N THR A 141 22.88 -10.93 9.89
CA THR A 141 23.09 -9.49 10.18
C THR A 141 21.83 -8.58 10.21
N ARG A 142 21.51 -8.07 11.42
CA ARG A 142 20.53 -6.99 11.74
C ARG A 142 19.04 -7.27 11.51
N ARG A 143 18.54 -8.42 12.00
CA ARG A 143 17.11 -8.75 12.03
C ARG A 143 16.22 -7.67 12.68
N SER A 144 16.70 -7.00 13.74
CA SER A 144 15.95 -5.92 14.41
C SER A 144 15.81 -4.66 13.55
N ALA A 145 16.86 -4.27 12.83
CA ALA A 145 16.80 -3.10 11.93
C ALA A 145 15.91 -3.37 10.71
N CYS A 146 15.92 -4.62 10.20
CA CYS A 146 15.03 -5.03 9.12
C CYS A 146 13.57 -5.03 9.58
N PHE A 147 13.30 -5.59 10.76
CA PHE A 147 11.97 -5.57 11.36
C PHE A 147 11.44 -4.14 11.51
N GLY A 148 12.25 -3.22 12.04
CA GLY A 148 11.84 -1.81 12.18
C GLY A 148 11.46 -1.16 10.84
N ALA A 149 12.22 -1.43 9.77
CA ALA A 149 11.92 -0.91 8.45
C ALA A 149 10.63 -1.48 7.85
N VAL A 150 10.42 -2.80 7.99
CA VAL A 150 9.20 -3.47 7.53
C VAL A 150 8.00 -3.02 8.37
N LEU A 151 8.14 -2.87 9.68
CA LEU A 151 7.08 -2.40 10.57
C LEU A 151 6.65 -0.98 10.21
N LEU A 152 7.60 -0.06 9.99
CA LEU A 152 7.28 1.29 9.55
C LEU A 152 6.53 1.30 8.22
N THR A 153 6.93 0.42 7.30
CA THR A 153 6.26 0.27 6.00
C THR A 153 4.83 -0.24 6.15
N CYS A 154 4.64 -1.30 6.95
CA CYS A 154 3.30 -1.83 7.24
C CYS A 154 2.45 -0.75 7.91
N PHE A 155 3.01 -0.01 8.86
CA PHE A 155 2.30 1.06 9.56
C PHE A 155 1.86 2.17 8.60
N ALA A 156 2.76 2.67 7.73
CA ALA A 156 2.43 3.70 6.75
C ALA A 156 1.34 3.23 5.78
N LEU A 157 1.47 2.01 5.24
CA LEU A 157 0.49 1.41 4.32
C LEU A 157 -0.87 1.21 5.01
N MET A 158 -0.89 0.75 6.25
CA MET A 158 -2.13 0.51 6.98
C MET A 158 -2.82 1.80 7.41
N LEU A 159 -2.06 2.81 7.82
CA LEU A 159 -2.59 4.11 8.21
C LEU A 159 -3.18 4.85 7.00
N LEU A 160 -2.50 4.81 5.85
CA LEU A 160 -2.86 5.62 4.68
C LEU A 160 -3.80 4.90 3.71
N LEU A 161 -3.80 3.56 3.70
CA LEU A 161 -4.63 2.74 2.80
C LEU A 161 -5.46 1.68 3.56
N GLY A 162 -4.84 0.99 4.52
CA GLY A 162 -5.44 -0.19 5.16
C GLY A 162 -6.70 0.10 5.97
N LEU A 163 -6.84 1.31 6.53
CA LEU A 163 -8.05 1.72 7.22
C LEU A 163 -9.29 1.62 6.30
N ASN A 164 -9.18 2.07 5.05
CA ASN A 164 -10.28 1.99 4.07
C ASN A 164 -10.70 0.55 3.79
N VAL A 165 -9.74 -0.38 3.77
CA VAL A 165 -9.99 -1.81 3.56
C VAL A 165 -10.58 -2.47 4.81
N SER A 166 -10.09 -2.10 5.99
CA SER A 166 -10.48 -2.69 7.26
C SER A 166 -11.93 -2.37 7.68
N VAL A 167 -12.50 -1.26 7.20
CA VAL A 167 -13.88 -0.85 7.52
C VAL A 167 -14.93 -1.51 6.64
N ILE A 168 -14.55 -2.24 5.58
CA ILE A 168 -15.50 -2.85 4.61
C ILE A 168 -16.53 -3.73 5.30
N GLY A 169 -16.10 -4.63 6.20
CA GLY A 169 -17.00 -5.53 6.92
C GLY A 169 -17.95 -4.83 7.89
N LEU A 170 -17.65 -3.59 8.29
CA LEU A 170 -18.51 -2.80 9.17
C LEU A 170 -19.63 -2.08 8.41
N VAL A 171 -19.58 -2.04 7.07
CA VAL A 171 -20.57 -1.39 6.22
C VAL A 171 -21.38 -2.45 5.49
N LYS A 172 -22.70 -2.40 5.64
CA LYS A 172 -23.60 -3.31 4.93
C LYS A 172 -23.62 -2.94 3.46
N ILE A 173 -23.01 -3.80 2.65
CA ILE A 173 -22.96 -3.67 1.20
C ILE A 173 -24.07 -4.55 0.60
N PRO A 174 -25.02 -3.98 -0.16
CA PRO A 174 -26.03 -4.77 -0.87
C PRO A 174 -25.36 -5.77 -1.82
N TYR A 175 -25.94 -6.97 -2.00
CA TYR A 175 -25.38 -7.97 -2.93
C TYR A 175 -25.21 -7.43 -4.36
N GLY A 176 -26.11 -6.55 -4.80
CA GLY A 176 -26.01 -5.86 -6.10
C GLY A 176 -24.84 -4.87 -6.21
N SER A 177 -24.14 -4.59 -5.11
CA SER A 177 -23.02 -3.64 -5.02
C SER A 177 -21.68 -4.33 -4.71
N LEU A 178 -21.60 -5.67 -4.77
CA LEU A 178 -20.35 -6.41 -4.59
C LEU A 178 -19.27 -6.01 -5.61
N TYR A 179 -19.67 -5.53 -6.79
CA TYR A 179 -18.75 -5.02 -7.79
C TYR A 179 -17.87 -3.88 -7.25
N LEU A 180 -18.36 -3.06 -6.30
CA LEU A 180 -17.57 -1.99 -5.67
C LEU A 180 -16.39 -2.54 -4.85
N ILE A 181 -16.58 -3.69 -4.18
CA ILE A 181 -15.50 -4.36 -3.44
C ILE A 181 -14.45 -4.88 -4.43
N ILE A 182 -14.89 -5.49 -5.52
CA ILE A 182 -14.02 -5.99 -6.58
C ILE A 182 -13.23 -4.82 -7.20
N GLU A 183 -13.91 -3.73 -7.56
CA GLU A 183 -13.29 -2.51 -8.09
C GLU A 183 -12.22 -1.97 -7.15
N MET A 184 -12.48 -1.92 -5.84
CA MET A 184 -11.49 -1.47 -4.87
C MET A 184 -10.23 -2.33 -4.88
N PHE A 185 -10.35 -3.67 -4.93
CA PHE A 185 -9.18 -4.54 -5.01
C PHE A 185 -8.46 -4.44 -6.36
N VAL A 186 -9.20 -4.31 -7.45
CA VAL A 186 -8.63 -4.05 -8.78
C VAL A 186 -7.83 -2.75 -8.77
N LEU A 187 -8.34 -1.70 -8.11
CA LEU A 187 -7.63 -0.44 -7.93
C LEU A 187 -6.34 -0.60 -7.11
N ILE A 188 -6.36 -1.37 -6.02
CA ILE A 188 -5.13 -1.66 -5.24
C ILE A 188 -4.06 -2.28 -6.14
N PHE A 189 -4.42 -3.32 -6.93
CA PHE A 189 -3.49 -3.95 -7.85
C PHE A 189 -3.00 -3.00 -8.95
N LEU A 190 -3.88 -2.16 -9.50
CA LEU A 190 -3.54 -1.22 -10.56
C LEU A 190 -2.59 -0.12 -10.07
N ILE A 191 -2.83 0.42 -8.89
CA ILE A 191 -1.94 1.36 -8.20
C ILE A 191 -0.58 0.71 -8.00
N ASN A 192 -0.52 -0.51 -7.46
CA ASN A 192 0.75 -1.21 -7.28
C ASN A 192 1.46 -1.48 -8.62
N ALA A 193 0.73 -1.81 -9.69
CA ALA A 193 1.30 -1.98 -11.02
C ALA A 193 1.96 -0.69 -11.53
N VAL A 194 1.28 0.47 -11.38
CA VAL A 194 1.85 1.78 -11.72
C VAL A 194 3.10 2.06 -10.89
N TYR A 195 3.04 1.85 -9.58
CA TYR A 195 4.18 1.99 -8.67
C TYR A 195 5.39 1.18 -9.17
N VAL A 196 5.21 -0.11 -9.43
CA VAL A 196 6.27 -1.02 -9.90
C VAL A 196 6.84 -0.55 -11.23
N VAL A 197 5.99 -0.22 -12.22
CA VAL A 197 6.44 0.20 -13.55
C VAL A 197 7.23 1.50 -13.49
N VAL A 198 6.69 2.52 -12.82
CA VAL A 198 7.38 3.82 -12.68
C VAL A 198 8.69 3.65 -11.94
N PHE A 199 8.71 2.86 -10.86
CA PHE A 199 9.92 2.57 -10.11
C PHE A 199 11.00 1.93 -11.00
N LEU A 200 10.63 0.96 -11.83
CA LEU A 200 11.56 0.29 -12.74
C LEU A 200 12.08 1.24 -13.83
N ILE A 201 11.21 2.08 -14.43
CA ILE A 201 11.62 3.10 -15.41
C ILE A 201 12.62 4.06 -14.79
N LEU A 202 12.30 4.60 -13.60
CA LEU A 202 13.16 5.53 -12.88
C LEU A 202 14.50 4.94 -12.47
N ASN A 203 14.64 3.62 -12.44
CA ASN A 203 15.90 2.93 -12.14
C ASN A 203 16.61 2.37 -13.37
N ALA A 204 15.92 2.26 -14.51
CA ALA A 204 16.50 1.85 -15.79
C ALA A 204 17.16 3.02 -16.54
N LEU A 205 16.72 4.27 -16.32
CA LEU A 205 17.25 5.45 -17.02
C LEU A 205 18.68 5.81 -16.56
N PRO A 206 19.62 6.17 -17.48
CA PRO A 206 20.94 6.65 -17.09
C PRO A 206 20.88 8.04 -16.42
N LEU A 207 21.75 8.28 -15.42
CA LEU A 207 21.80 9.48 -14.56
C LEU A 207 21.90 10.83 -15.30
N GLN A 208 22.27 10.83 -16.58
CA GLN A 208 22.47 12.04 -17.38
C GLN A 208 21.16 12.69 -17.84
N LEU A 209 20.01 12.01 -17.71
CA LEU A 209 18.71 12.51 -18.21
C LEU A 209 17.80 13.11 -17.12
N ILE A 210 18.19 13.08 -15.84
CA ILE A 210 17.31 13.44 -14.71
C ILE A 210 17.86 14.66 -13.91
N ARG A 211 18.92 15.31 -14.40
CA ARG A 211 19.40 16.57 -13.82
C ARG A 211 18.77 17.78 -14.50
#